data_AF-A0A8X7UVM3-F1
#
_entry.id   AF-A0A8X7UVM3-F1
#
_cell.length_a   1.000
_cell.length_b   1.000
_cell.length_c   1.000
_cell.angle_alpha   90.00
_cell.angle_beta   90.00
_cell.angle_gamma   90.00
#
_symmetry.space_group_name_H-M   'P 1'
#
loop_
_entity.id
_entity.type
_entity.pdbx_description
1 polymer ?
#
loop_
_entity_poly.entity_id
_entity_poly.type
_entity_poly.pdbx_seq_one_letter_code
_entity_poly.pdbx_strand_id
1 'polypeptide(L)'
;MTGPISTPPPSLRIRSTLNPQNAAAQPSQASFPAAKQSYSITDEDLQSKGFLLRRTPEGLNLDHLNSVFVAVGFPRRDTAKIEVALRHTDAMLWVENEKTRRPVAFARATGDGVFNAIIWDVVVDPTFQSLGLGKA
;
A
#
# COMPACT_ATOMS: atom_id res chain seq x y z
N MET A 1 9.90 -61.85 -10.19
CA MET A 1 9.51 -60.56 -9.58
C MET A 1 9.45 -59.52 -10.69
N THR A 2 8.26 -59.23 -11.20
CA THR A 2 8.02 -58.32 -12.34
C THR A 2 6.91 -57.36 -11.91
N GLY A 3 7.25 -56.07 -11.74
CA GLY A 3 6.30 -55.04 -11.28
C GLY A 3 5.29 -54.62 -12.36
N PRO A 4 4.12 -54.08 -11.99
CA PRO A 4 3.11 -53.68 -12.95
C PRO A 4 3.44 -52.35 -13.64
N ILE A 5 3.22 -52.34 -14.96
CA ILE A 5 3.35 -51.20 -15.87
C ILE A 5 2.16 -50.24 -15.65
N SER A 6 2.46 -48.97 -15.35
CA SER A 6 1.48 -47.89 -15.20
C SER A 6 1.08 -47.34 -16.57
N THR A 7 -0.19 -47.44 -16.94
CA THR A 7 -0.75 -46.80 -18.15
C THR A 7 -1.19 -45.36 -17.85
N PRO A 8 -0.90 -44.37 -18.72
CA PRO A 8 -1.35 -42.99 -18.52
C PRO A 8 -2.87 -42.85 -18.79
N PRO A 9 -3.54 -41.85 -18.17
CA PRO A 9 -4.97 -41.64 -18.34
C PRO A 9 -5.31 -41.00 -19.71
N PRO A 10 -6.55 -41.16 -20.19
CA PRO A 10 -6.97 -40.67 -21.50
C PRO A 10 -7.12 -39.14 -21.52
N SER A 11 -6.65 -38.50 -22.60
CA SER A 11 -6.76 -37.05 -22.81
C SER A 11 -8.20 -36.65 -23.19
N LEU A 12 -8.79 -35.75 -22.40
CA LEU A 12 -10.09 -35.15 -22.69
C LEU A 12 -9.96 -34.09 -23.80
N ARG A 13 -10.58 -34.37 -24.96
CA ARG A 13 -10.60 -33.48 -26.12
C ARG A 13 -11.93 -32.70 -26.14
N ILE A 14 -11.90 -31.43 -25.75
CA ILE A 14 -13.07 -30.54 -25.80
C ILE A 14 -13.32 -30.16 -27.27
N ARG A 15 -14.49 -30.51 -27.80
CA ARG A 15 -14.95 -30.05 -29.13
C ARG A 15 -15.55 -28.66 -28.98
N SER A 16 -14.92 -27.64 -29.56
CA SER A 16 -15.53 -26.31 -29.71
C SER A 16 -16.41 -26.29 -30.96
N THR A 17 -17.71 -26.11 -30.79
CA THR A 17 -18.62 -25.74 -31.88
C THR A 17 -18.86 -24.24 -31.80
N LEU A 18 -17.89 -23.45 -32.26
CA LEU A 18 -18.13 -22.02 -32.49
C LEU A 18 -18.64 -21.85 -33.92
N ASN A 19 -19.95 -21.63 -34.03
CA ASN A 19 -20.61 -21.18 -35.24
C ASN A 19 -20.39 -19.66 -35.37
N PRO A 20 -19.69 -19.13 -36.38
CA PRO A 20 -19.46 -17.71 -36.51
C PRO A 20 -20.55 -17.11 -37.38
N GLN A 21 -21.72 -16.83 -36.81
CA GLN A 21 -22.72 -15.99 -37.46
C GLN A 21 -23.27 -14.95 -36.49
N ASN A 22 -22.81 -13.71 -36.72
CA ASN A 22 -23.41 -12.43 -36.34
C ASN A 22 -23.92 -12.28 -34.90
N ALA A 23 -23.03 -11.88 -34.00
CA ALA A 23 -23.37 -11.05 -32.85
C ALA A 23 -22.70 -9.67 -33.03
N ALA A 24 -23.41 -8.73 -33.65
CA ALA A 24 -23.03 -7.33 -33.57
C ALA A 24 -23.28 -6.88 -32.12
N ALA A 25 -22.23 -6.90 -31.30
CA ALA A 25 -22.27 -6.35 -29.96
C ALA A 25 -22.47 -4.83 -30.06
N GLN A 26 -23.65 -4.34 -29.67
CA GLN A 26 -23.82 -2.92 -29.37
C GLN A 26 -22.81 -2.54 -28.27
N PRO A 27 -22.08 -1.42 -28.39
CA PRO A 27 -21.29 -0.92 -27.28
C PRO A 27 -22.26 -0.46 -26.20
N SER A 28 -22.47 -1.28 -25.17
CA SER A 28 -23.06 -0.81 -23.94
C SER A 28 -22.08 0.22 -23.37
N GLN A 29 -22.38 1.50 -23.56
CA GLN A 29 -21.72 2.57 -22.82
C GLN A 29 -22.04 2.34 -21.34
N ALA A 30 -21.13 1.66 -20.64
CA ALA A 30 -21.13 1.64 -19.19
C ALA A 30 -20.89 3.09 -18.74
N SER A 31 -21.98 3.79 -18.43
CA SER A 31 -21.89 5.07 -17.74
C SER A 31 -21.45 4.78 -16.32
N PHE A 32 -20.15 4.90 -16.08
CA PHE A 32 -19.63 4.96 -14.71
C PHE A 32 -20.02 6.33 -14.17
N PRO A 33 -20.81 6.43 -13.10
CA PRO A 33 -21.04 7.72 -12.47
C PRO A 33 -19.67 8.28 -12.07
N ALA A 34 -19.32 9.42 -12.64
CA ALA A 34 -18.14 10.19 -12.26
C ALA A 34 -18.39 10.76 -10.86
N ALA A 35 -18.29 9.92 -9.84
CA ALA A 35 -18.24 10.37 -8.46
C ALA A 35 -17.00 11.27 -8.36
N LYS A 36 -17.19 12.53 -7.94
CA LYS A 36 -16.12 13.40 -7.46
C LYS A 36 -15.51 12.74 -6.22
N GLN A 37 -14.63 11.76 -6.43
CA GLN A 37 -13.86 11.19 -5.35
C GLN A 37 -12.76 12.19 -5.02
N SER A 38 -12.86 12.84 -3.86
CA SER A 38 -11.74 13.55 -3.29
C SER A 38 -10.69 12.51 -2.93
N TYR A 39 -9.58 12.47 -3.67
CA TYR A 39 -8.49 11.53 -3.44
C TYR A 39 -7.49 12.02 -2.40
N SER A 40 -7.67 13.24 -1.88
CA SER A 40 -6.83 13.85 -0.85
C SER A 40 -7.65 14.26 0.36
N ILE A 41 -7.00 14.24 1.53
CA ILE A 41 -7.48 14.79 2.80
C ILE A 41 -6.58 15.98 3.12
N THR A 42 -7.14 17.12 3.53
CA THR A 42 -6.32 18.29 3.85
C THR A 42 -5.64 18.16 5.22
N ASP A 43 -4.57 18.92 5.44
CA ASP A 43 -3.88 19.00 6.73
C ASP A 43 -4.86 19.46 7.84
N GLU A 44 -5.79 20.38 7.54
CA GLU A 44 -6.82 20.85 8.48
C GLU A 44 -7.81 19.74 8.85
N ASP A 45 -8.24 18.93 7.88
CA ASP A 45 -9.15 17.81 8.10
C ASP A 45 -8.49 16.73 8.97
N LEU A 46 -7.20 16.44 8.75
CA LEU A 46 -6.42 15.54 9.61
C LEU A 46 -6.33 16.08 11.03
N GLN A 47 -6.01 17.37 11.18
CA GLN A 47 -5.90 18.01 12.48
C GLN A 47 -7.24 18.01 13.23
N SER A 48 -8.36 18.25 12.53
CA SER A 48 -9.70 18.18 13.13
C SER A 48 -10.03 16.80 13.71
N LYS A 49 -9.40 15.74 13.15
CA LYS A 49 -9.52 14.35 13.61
C LYS A 49 -8.48 13.97 14.68
N GLY A 50 -7.64 14.91 15.11
CA GLY A 50 -6.59 14.69 16.10
C GLY A 50 -5.33 14.04 15.53
N PHE A 51 -5.04 14.27 14.24
CA PHE A 51 -3.85 13.79 13.57
C PHE A 51 -3.01 14.96 13.06
N LEU A 52 -1.71 14.93 13.35
CA LEU A 52 -0.77 15.95 12.90
C LEU A 52 0.14 15.37 11.83
N LEU A 53 0.15 15.99 10.65
CA LEU A 53 1.04 15.59 9.57
C LEU A 53 2.42 16.20 9.77
N ARG A 54 3.46 15.38 9.68
CA ARG A 54 4.87 15.76 9.78
C ARG A 54 5.58 15.34 8.50
N ARG A 55 6.43 16.20 7.97
CA ARG A 55 7.18 15.96 6.71
C ARG A 55 8.68 15.83 6.93
N THR A 56 9.09 15.82 8.18
CA THR A 56 10.48 15.89 8.60
C THR A 56 10.71 14.92 9.78
N PRO A 57 11.94 14.41 9.97
CA PRO A 57 12.20 13.38 10.97
C PRO A 57 12.22 13.91 12.42
N GLU A 58 12.15 15.22 12.66
CA GLU A 58 12.26 15.80 14.00
C GLU A 58 11.12 15.33 14.90
N GLY A 59 11.47 14.89 16.11
CA GLY A 59 10.50 14.37 17.08
C GLY A 59 9.98 12.97 16.79
N LEU A 60 10.43 12.33 15.69
CA LEU A 60 10.05 10.94 15.39
C LEU A 60 10.84 9.97 16.28
N ASN A 61 10.15 9.39 17.26
CA ASN A 61 10.72 8.32 18.09
C ASN A 61 10.82 7.01 17.27
N LEU A 62 12.05 6.53 17.05
CA LEU A 62 12.33 5.37 16.20
C LEU A 62 11.85 4.03 16.79
N ASP A 63 11.77 3.91 18.11
CA ASP A 63 11.19 2.73 18.76
C ASP A 63 9.68 2.67 18.57
N HIS A 64 8.99 3.81 18.64
CA HIS A 64 7.58 3.89 18.30
C HIS A 64 7.32 3.62 16.82
N LEU A 65 8.16 4.14 15.91
CA LEU A 65 8.08 3.80 14.49
C LEU A 65 8.24 2.30 14.26
N ASN A 66 9.20 1.67 14.94
CA ASN A 66 9.37 0.22 14.91
C ASN A 66 8.12 -0.54 15.39
N SER A 67 7.42 -0.03 16.42
CA SER A 67 6.15 -0.62 16.86
C SER A 67 5.10 -0.59 15.75
N VAL A 68 5.03 0.48 14.94
CA VAL A 68 4.13 0.54 13.77
C VAL A 68 4.52 -0.49 12.71
N PHE A 69 5.82 -0.63 12.40
CA PHE A 69 6.29 -1.67 11.48
C PHE A 69 5.91 -3.08 11.94
N VAL A 70 6.16 -3.40 13.21
CA VAL A 70 5.80 -4.72 13.77
C VAL A 70 4.30 -4.95 13.74
N ALA A 71 3.48 -3.92 14.04
CA ALA A 71 2.03 -4.04 14.04
C ALA A 71 1.44 -4.40 12.67
N VAL A 72 2.09 -3.98 11.57
CA VAL A 72 1.69 -4.34 10.20
C VAL A 72 2.38 -5.60 9.66
N GLY A 73 3.15 -6.31 10.51
CA GLY A 73 3.84 -7.55 10.14
C GLY A 73 5.22 -7.35 9.49
N PHE A 74 5.75 -6.13 9.46
CA PHE A 74 7.12 -5.89 9.01
C PHE A 74 8.11 -6.27 10.13
N PRO A 75 9.33 -6.74 9.78
CA PRO A 75 10.33 -7.04 10.79
C PRO A 75 10.77 -5.77 11.53
N ARG A 76 11.04 -5.90 12.83
CA ARG A 76 11.70 -4.84 13.60
C ARG A 76 13.08 -4.55 13.01
N ARG A 77 13.45 -3.28 12.95
CA ARG A 77 14.72 -2.81 12.39
C ARG A 77 15.57 -2.17 13.49
N ASP A 78 16.88 -2.27 13.32
CA ASP A 78 17.84 -1.55 14.17
C ASP A 78 17.65 -0.03 14.00
N THR A 79 17.48 0.69 15.11
CA THR A 79 17.21 2.14 15.11
C THR A 79 18.36 2.92 14.50
N ALA A 80 19.61 2.48 14.66
CA ALA A 80 20.76 3.12 14.02
C ALA A 80 20.68 3.04 12.48
N LYS A 81 20.17 1.93 11.95
CA LYS A 81 19.97 1.75 10.50
C LYS A 81 18.78 2.55 9.99
N ILE A 82 17.72 2.68 10.79
CA ILE A 82 16.59 3.56 10.46
C ILE A 82 17.08 5.01 10.37
N GLU A 83 17.89 5.47 11.33
CA GLU A 83 18.42 6.83 11.33
C GLU A 83 19.27 7.11 10.07
N VAL A 84 20.15 6.17 9.69
CA VAL A 84 20.90 6.25 8.44
C VAL A 84 19.96 6.33 7.24
N ALA A 85 18.93 5.49 7.18
CA ALA A 85 17.97 5.51 6.07
C ALA A 85 17.19 6.84 5.99
N LEU A 86 16.81 7.42 7.12
CA LEU A 86 16.14 8.72 7.18
C LEU A 86 17.05 9.87 6.73
N ARG A 87 18.35 9.83 7.04
CA ARG A 87 19.32 10.84 6.57
C ARG A 87 19.52 10.83 5.06
N HIS A 88 19.33 9.68 4.41
CA HIS A 88 19.49 9.50 2.96
C HIS A 88 18.13 9.38 2.24
N THR A 89 17.12 10.06 2.76
CA THR A 89 15.77 10.06 2.20
C THR A 89 15.41 11.43 1.67
N ASP A 90 14.95 11.48 0.42
CA ASP A 90 14.56 12.74 -0.23
C ASP A 90 13.20 13.25 0.25
N ALA A 91 12.23 12.35 0.43
CA ALA A 91 10.89 12.68 0.89
C ALA A 91 10.38 11.68 1.92
N MET A 92 9.84 12.19 3.01
CA MET A 92 9.18 11.38 4.03
C MET A 92 8.02 12.14 4.64
N LEU A 93 7.08 11.38 5.19
CA LEU A 93 6.05 11.92 6.04
C LEU A 93 5.67 10.90 7.10
N TRP A 94 5.10 11.40 8.18
CA TRP A 94 4.50 10.58 9.20
C TRP A 94 3.35 11.32 9.85
N VAL A 95 2.36 10.54 10.30
CA VAL A 95 1.18 11.06 10.99
C VAL A 95 1.35 10.78 12.47
N GLU A 96 1.22 11.83 13.27
CA GLU A 96 1.27 11.79 14.72
C GLU A 96 -0.14 11.85 15.30
N ASN A 97 -0.46 10.94 16.22
CA ASN A 97 -1.68 11.05 17.00
C ASN A 97 -1.53 12.14 18.06
N GLU A 98 -2.40 13.14 18.05
CA GLU A 98 -2.29 14.33 18.90
C GLU A 98 -2.31 13.99 20.40
N LYS A 99 -3.17 13.04 20.80
CA LYS A 99 -3.36 12.65 22.22
C LYS A 99 -2.16 11.88 22.77
N THR A 100 -1.64 10.94 21.99
CA THR A 100 -0.57 10.03 22.44
C THR A 100 0.83 10.50 22.07
N ARG A 101 0.94 11.47 21.15
CA ARG A 101 2.22 11.95 20.57
C ARG A 101 3.04 10.80 19.96
N ARG A 102 2.35 9.80 19.40
CA ARG A 102 2.97 8.62 18.76
C ARG A 102 2.76 8.63 17.25
N PRO A 103 3.75 8.15 16.47
CA PRO A 103 3.55 7.90 15.05
C PRO A 103 2.51 6.79 14.86
N VAL A 104 1.55 7.02 13.96
CA VAL A 104 0.50 6.05 13.60
C VAL A 104 0.51 5.71 12.11
N ALA A 105 1.15 6.52 11.28
CA ALA A 105 1.42 6.22 9.89
C ALA A 105 2.79 6.78 9.48
N PHE A 106 3.43 6.14 8.51
CA PHE A 106 4.75 6.53 8.01
C PHE A 106 4.87 6.19 6.53
N ALA A 107 5.40 7.13 5.75
CA ALA A 107 5.75 6.91 4.36
C ALA A 107 7.11 7.50 4.01
N ARG A 108 7.84 6.83 3.12
CA ARG A 108 9.21 7.23 2.73
C ARG A 108 9.49 6.94 1.26
N ALA A 109 10.14 7.87 0.58
CA ALA A 109 10.57 7.72 -0.80
C ALA A 109 12.01 8.25 -1.02
N THR A 110 12.73 7.60 -1.92
CA THR A 110 14.03 8.08 -2.42
C THR A 110 14.01 8.14 -3.94
N GLY A 111 14.73 9.06 -4.55
CA GLY A 111 14.75 9.27 -5.98
C GLY A 111 16.07 9.85 -6.50
N ASP A 112 16.06 10.26 -7.76
CA ASP A 112 17.16 11.00 -8.38
C ASP A 112 17.00 12.53 -8.25
N GLY A 113 15.93 12.99 -7.59
CA GLY A 113 15.60 14.40 -7.43
C GLY A 113 15.05 15.07 -8.70
N VAL A 114 14.82 14.33 -9.79
CA VAL A 114 14.40 14.89 -11.08
C VAL A 114 13.23 14.13 -11.71
N PHE A 115 13.37 12.83 -11.95
CA PHE A 115 12.41 12.03 -12.73
C PHE A 115 11.91 10.79 -12.00
N ASN A 116 12.76 10.15 -11.20
CA ASN A 116 12.48 8.83 -10.64
C ASN A 116 12.39 8.91 -9.12
N ALA A 117 11.40 8.20 -8.55
CA ALA A 117 11.27 7.97 -7.12
C ALA A 117 10.73 6.57 -6.83
N ILE A 118 11.24 5.95 -5.77
CA ILE A 118 10.78 4.66 -5.25
C ILE A 118 10.22 4.91 -3.85
N ILE A 119 8.97 4.51 -3.65
CA ILE A 119 8.34 4.48 -2.33
C ILE A 119 8.73 3.17 -1.65
N TRP A 120 9.33 3.26 -0.46
CA TRP A 120 9.86 2.11 0.27
C TRP A 120 8.89 1.58 1.32
N ASP A 121 8.60 2.43 2.28
CA ASP A 121 7.81 2.12 3.45
C ASP A 121 6.51 2.89 3.31
N VAL A 122 5.36 2.21 3.34
CA VAL A 122 4.03 2.82 3.47
C VAL A 122 3.27 2.00 4.49
N VAL A 123 3.12 2.54 5.69
CA VAL A 123 2.52 1.81 6.81
C VAL A 123 1.52 2.69 7.55
N VAL A 124 0.44 2.06 7.99
CA VAL A 124 -0.58 2.64 8.88
C VAL A 124 -0.86 1.60 9.96
N ASP A 125 -0.72 2.01 11.22
CA ASP A 125 -1.06 1.19 12.39
C ASP A 125 -2.47 0.60 12.22
N PRO A 126 -2.67 -0.71 12.40
CA PRO A 126 -3.96 -1.37 12.19
C PRO A 126 -5.13 -0.73 12.93
N THR A 127 -4.89 -0.15 14.11
CA THR A 127 -5.94 0.51 14.92
C THR A 127 -6.42 1.83 14.33
N PHE A 128 -5.65 2.40 13.39
CA PHE A 128 -5.94 3.66 12.70
C PHE A 128 -6.23 3.47 11.20
N GLN A 129 -6.35 2.23 10.73
CA GLN A 129 -6.78 1.93 9.36
C GLN A 129 -8.25 2.32 9.14
N SER A 130 -8.67 2.43 7.87
CA SER A 130 -10.02 2.86 7.46
C SER A 130 -10.41 4.30 7.83
N LEU A 131 -9.53 5.08 8.47
CA LEU A 131 -9.73 6.51 8.76
C LEU A 131 -9.32 7.43 7.58
N GLY A 132 -8.86 6.84 6.49
CA GLY A 132 -8.37 7.56 5.31
C GLY A 132 -6.90 7.95 5.38
N LEU A 133 -6.17 7.62 6.45
CA LEU A 133 -4.75 8.01 6.62
C LEU A 133 -3.81 7.48 5.52
N GLY A 134 -4.12 6.34 4.90
CA GLY A 134 -3.35 5.83 3.77
C GLY A 134 -3.63 6.52 2.43
N LYS A 135 -4.68 7.35 2.36
CA LYS A 135 -5.05 8.16 1.19
C LYS A 135 -4.76 9.66 1.39
N ALA A 136 -4.51 10.05 2.64
CA ALA A 136 -4.35 11.43 3.05
C ALA A 136 -3.08 12.04 2.45
#